data_AF-K2FL12-F1
#
_entry.id   AF-K2FL12-F1
#
_cell.length_a   1.000
_cell.length_b   1.000
_cell.length_c   1.000
_cell.angle_alpha   90.00
_cell.angle_beta   90.00
_cell.angle_gamma   90.00
#
_symmetry.space_group_name_H-M   'P 1'
#
loop_
_entity.id
_entity.type
_entity.pdbx_description
1 polymer ?
#
loop_
_entity_poly.entity_id
_entity_poly.type
_entity_poly.pdbx_seq_one_letter_code
_entity_poly.pdbx_strand_id
1 'polypeptide(L)'
;MILDREFQLEIMKKMAEVYPAAYDFWTDLDYRDKENQHKLYSNLYYLQSHGLLEPKSIHYTNSLDGIGSWTLGNTRLSHKGMDFLADDGGLSAILGTVTIKFETEQLRAILAAKIMISDLSPERKTTMIDAVKELPAEGLKHLTMKIVDAGWDNMDSLMSLIQSALP
;
A
#
# COMPACT_ATOMS: atom_id res chain seq x y z
N MET A 1 20.83 6.60 13.77
CA MET A 1 19.54 5.96 14.13
C MET A 1 19.75 4.45 13.99
N ILE A 2 19.21 3.61 14.87
CA ILE A 2 19.43 2.15 14.79
C ILE A 2 18.68 1.56 13.58
N LEU A 3 17.50 2.10 13.29
CA LEU A 3 16.77 1.82 12.05
C LEU A 3 17.35 2.65 10.91
N ASP A 4 17.67 1.99 9.81
CA ASP A 4 18.40 2.55 8.67
C ASP A 4 17.79 2.00 7.38
N ARG A 5 17.27 2.91 6.54
CA ARG A 5 16.54 2.54 5.31
C ARG A 5 17.46 1.98 4.23
N GLU A 6 18.68 2.52 4.11
CA GLU A 6 19.65 2.03 3.14
C GLU A 6 20.11 0.63 3.52
N PHE A 7 20.39 0.42 4.82
CA PHE A 7 20.76 -0.88 5.33
C PHE A 7 19.63 -1.91 5.23
N GLN A 8 18.38 -1.52 5.50
CA GLN A 8 17.22 -2.39 5.28
C GLN A 8 17.10 -2.82 3.82
N LEU A 9 17.28 -1.90 2.88
CA LEU A 9 17.25 -2.22 1.46
C LEU A 9 18.40 -3.18 1.07
N GLU A 10 19.59 -2.98 1.63
CA GLU A 10 20.74 -3.86 1.42
C GLU A 10 20.46 -5.29 1.87
N ILE A 11 20.06 -5.51 3.13
CA ILE A 11 19.77 -6.85 3.66
C ILE A 11 18.58 -7.51 2.94
N MET A 12 17.58 -6.72 2.51
CA MET A 12 16.47 -7.22 1.71
C MET A 12 16.95 -7.69 0.33
N LYS A 13 17.85 -6.96 -0.34
CA LYS A 13 18.43 -7.40 -1.62
C LYS A 13 19.21 -8.70 -1.48
N LYS A 14 20.03 -8.84 -0.43
CA LYS A 14 20.73 -10.10 -0.11
C LYS A 14 19.75 -11.28 0.05
N MET A 15 18.64 -11.07 0.77
CA MET A 15 17.60 -12.10 0.90
C MET A 15 16.84 -12.38 -0.40
N ALA A 16 16.66 -11.38 -1.27
CA ALA A 16 15.99 -11.53 -2.55
C ALA A 16 16.78 -12.41 -3.53
N GLU A 17 18.12 -12.34 -3.52
CA GLU A 17 18.99 -13.15 -4.38
C GLU A 17 18.84 -14.66 -4.16
N VAL A 18 18.45 -15.06 -2.95
CA VAL A 18 18.29 -16.47 -2.56
C VAL A 18 16.83 -16.88 -2.37
N TYR A 19 15.87 -16.00 -2.65
CA TYR A 19 14.45 -16.29 -2.47
C TYR A 19 14.00 -17.51 -3.32
N PRO A 20 13.21 -18.46 -2.77
CA PRO A 20 12.51 -18.47 -1.47
C PRO A 20 13.31 -19.12 -0.31
N ALA A 21 14.60 -19.39 -0.50
CA ALA A 21 15.47 -19.88 0.57
C ALA A 21 15.76 -18.79 1.61
N ALA A 22 16.25 -19.20 2.78
CA ALA A 22 16.72 -18.28 3.80
C ALA A 22 18.13 -17.80 3.53
N TYR A 23 18.39 -16.53 3.81
CA TYR A 23 19.75 -15.99 3.77
C TYR A 23 20.45 -16.29 5.10
N ASP A 24 21.64 -16.86 5.02
CA ASP A 24 22.44 -17.18 6.20
C ASP A 24 23.36 -16.01 6.58
N PHE A 25 22.83 -15.11 7.41
CA PHE A 25 23.57 -13.95 7.94
C PHE A 25 24.80 -14.32 8.78
N TRP A 26 24.95 -15.57 9.24
CA TRP A 26 26.12 -16.01 10.00
C TRP A 26 27.37 -16.19 9.13
N THR A 27 27.16 -16.42 7.84
CA THR A 27 28.27 -16.56 6.87
C THR A 27 28.89 -15.22 6.47
N ASP A 28 28.16 -14.13 6.71
CA ASP A 28 28.59 -12.78 6.35
C ASP A 28 29.48 -12.18 7.46
N LEU A 29 30.71 -11.78 7.09
CA LEU A 29 31.69 -11.26 8.05
C LEU A 29 31.27 -9.91 8.61
N ASP A 30 30.45 -9.16 7.87
CA ASP A 30 30.02 -7.80 8.20
C ASP A 30 29.11 -7.74 9.45
N TYR A 31 28.57 -8.89 9.90
CA TYR A 31 27.64 -8.98 11.03
C TYR A 31 28.19 -9.74 12.24
N ARG A 32 29.51 -9.91 12.33
CA ARG A 32 30.13 -10.69 13.41
C ARG A 32 30.38 -9.91 14.69
N ASP A 33 30.60 -8.60 14.62
CA ASP A 33 30.78 -7.78 15.82
C ASP A 33 29.44 -7.40 16.47
N LYS A 34 29.48 -7.10 17.76
CA LYS A 34 28.27 -6.86 18.57
C LYS A 34 27.47 -5.64 18.13
N GLU A 35 28.11 -4.60 17.61
CA GLU A 35 27.43 -3.38 17.18
C GLU A 35 26.63 -3.64 15.91
N ASN A 36 27.26 -4.27 14.92
CA ASN A 36 26.60 -4.66 13.68
C ASN A 36 25.52 -5.73 13.90
N GLN A 37 25.68 -6.65 14.86
CA GLN A 37 24.61 -7.57 15.26
C GLN A 37 23.38 -6.84 15.81
N HIS A 38 23.59 -5.84 16.66
CA HIS A 38 22.48 -5.08 17.22
C HIS A 38 21.74 -4.28 16.13
N LYS A 39 22.47 -3.70 15.17
CA LYS A 39 21.89 -3.04 14.00
C LYS A 39 21.11 -4.04 13.13
N LEU A 40 21.69 -5.19 12.81
CA LEU A 40 21.05 -6.25 12.03
C LEU A 40 19.74 -6.70 12.67
N TYR A 41 19.76 -7.07 13.95
CA TYR A 41 18.57 -7.58 14.64
C TYR A 41 17.46 -6.55 14.73
N SER A 42 17.80 -5.29 15.00
CA SER A 42 16.82 -4.22 15.08
C SER A 42 16.12 -3.98 13.74
N ASN A 43 16.87 -4.01 12.63
CA ASN A 43 16.32 -3.84 11.29
C ASN A 43 15.52 -5.07 10.82
N LEU A 44 16.02 -6.30 11.05
CA LEU A 44 15.29 -7.52 10.74
C LEU A 44 13.97 -7.61 11.53
N TYR A 45 13.98 -7.26 12.81
CA TYR A 45 12.77 -7.28 13.62
C TYR A 45 11.74 -6.28 13.11
N TYR A 46 12.19 -5.07 12.78
CA TYR A 46 11.33 -4.05 12.18
C TYR A 46 10.71 -4.51 10.85
N LEU A 47 11.51 -5.08 9.95
CA LEU A 47 11.01 -5.63 8.68
C LEU A 47 10.00 -6.76 8.90
N GLN A 48 10.26 -7.65 9.87
CA GLN A 48 9.32 -8.71 10.25
C GLN A 48 8.02 -8.14 10.85
N SER A 49 8.08 -7.11 11.69
CA SER A 49 6.90 -6.46 12.28
C SER A 49 5.98 -5.83 11.22
N HIS A 50 6.54 -5.41 10.08
CA HIS A 50 5.78 -4.94 8.93
C HIS A 50 5.38 -6.05 7.95
N GLY A 51 5.68 -7.32 8.26
CA GLY A 51 5.34 -8.47 7.43
C GLY A 51 6.13 -8.56 6.13
N LEU A 52 7.25 -7.83 6.01
CA LEU A 52 8.16 -7.90 4.86
C LEU A 52 9.06 -9.15 4.92
N LEU A 53 9.23 -9.73 6.11
CA LEU A 53 9.89 -11.02 6.31
C LEU A 53 8.87 -12.09 6.70
N GLU A 54 9.22 -13.35 6.46
CA GLU A 54 8.42 -14.49 6.92
C GLU A 54 8.41 -14.56 8.46
N PRO A 55 7.33 -15.05 9.10
CA PRO A 55 7.27 -15.21 10.54
C PRO A 55 8.42 -16.05 11.08
N LYS A 56 8.96 -15.65 12.25
CA LYS A 56 10.11 -16.29 12.91
C LYS A 56 11.44 -16.17 12.16
N SER A 57 11.55 -15.27 11.18
CA SER A 57 12.84 -14.83 10.61
C SER A 57 13.78 -14.32 11.72
N ILE A 58 13.24 -13.60 12.70
CA ILE A 58 13.94 -13.22 13.92
C ILE A 58 13.00 -13.31 15.12
N HIS A 59 13.48 -13.86 16.23
CA HIS A 59 12.66 -14.07 17.41
C HIS A 59 13.50 -14.05 18.69
N TYR A 60 12.85 -13.71 19.80
CA TYR A 60 13.47 -13.72 21.12
C TYR A 60 13.30 -15.11 21.74
N THR A 61 14.38 -15.71 22.19
CA THR A 61 14.41 -17.04 22.80
C THR A 61 15.07 -16.98 24.16
N ASN A 62 14.55 -17.76 25.12
CA ASN A 62 15.20 -17.95 26.41
C ASN A 62 16.04 -19.23 26.36
N SER A 63 17.31 -19.14 26.73
CA SER A 63 18.14 -20.33 26.95
C SER A 63 17.76 -21.03 28.26
N LEU A 64 18.28 -22.25 28.44
CA LEU A 64 17.99 -23.12 29.58
C LEU A 64 18.41 -22.51 30.94
N ASP A 65 19.33 -21.56 30.92
CA ASP A 65 19.79 -20.78 32.08
C ASP A 65 18.93 -19.53 32.35
N GLY A 66 17.84 -19.33 31.60
CA GLY A 66 16.93 -18.21 31.76
C GLY A 66 17.40 -16.90 31.12
N ILE A 67 18.54 -16.91 30.41
CA ILE A 67 19.03 -15.73 29.70
C ILE A 67 18.32 -15.62 28.35
N GLY A 68 17.66 -14.49 28.12
CA GLY A 68 17.00 -14.24 26.84
C GLY A 68 17.94 -13.62 25.82
N SER A 69 17.82 -14.03 24.56
CA SER A 69 18.58 -13.48 23.45
C SER A 69 17.78 -13.47 22.15
N TRP A 70 18.14 -12.54 21.26
CA TRP A 70 17.63 -12.52 19.90
C TRP A 70 18.33 -13.57 19.05
N THR A 71 17.54 -14.36 18.33
CA THR A 71 17.99 -15.47 17.50
C THR A 71 17.40 -15.35 16.10
N LEU A 72 18.23 -15.63 15.09
CA LEU A 72 17.79 -15.72 13.70
C LEU A 72 17.20 -17.11 13.44
N GLY A 73 16.05 -17.14 12.78
CA GLY A 73 15.45 -18.38 12.25
C GLY A 73 15.74 -18.53 10.76
N ASN A 74 14.74 -19.03 10.03
CA ASN A 74 14.75 -19.05 8.55
C ASN A 74 14.51 -17.64 8.01
N THR A 75 15.52 -16.77 8.14
CA THR A 75 15.44 -15.35 7.77
C THR A 75 15.30 -15.19 6.26
N ARG A 76 14.10 -14.82 5.80
CA ARG A 76 13.80 -14.63 4.37
C ARG A 76 12.67 -13.62 4.16
N LEU A 77 12.63 -13.04 2.95
CA LEU A 77 11.53 -12.18 2.53
C LEU A 77 10.20 -12.96 2.47
N SER A 78 9.12 -12.28 2.81
CA SER A 78 7.77 -12.72 2.46
C SER A 78 7.42 -12.26 1.05
N HIS A 79 6.23 -12.65 0.54
CA HIS A 79 5.71 -12.09 -0.71
C HIS A 79 5.61 -10.55 -0.67
N LYS A 80 5.24 -9.96 0.48
CA LYS A 80 5.21 -8.49 0.65
C LYS A 80 6.60 -7.88 0.61
N GLY A 81 7.60 -8.58 1.13
CA GLY A 81 9.00 -8.17 1.04
C GLY A 81 9.51 -8.15 -0.40
N MET A 82 9.14 -9.16 -1.20
CA MET A 82 9.46 -9.19 -2.63
C MET A 82 8.74 -8.09 -3.40
N ASP A 83 7.45 -7.90 -3.15
CA ASP A 83 6.66 -6.83 -3.79
C ASP A 83 7.16 -5.44 -3.43
N PHE A 84 7.65 -5.23 -2.19
CA PHE A 84 8.27 -3.97 -1.77
C PHE A 84 9.53 -3.62 -2.57
N LEU A 85 10.27 -4.63 -3.04
CA LEU A 85 11.47 -4.43 -3.87
C LEU A 85 11.15 -4.23 -5.36
N ALA A 86 9.90 -4.46 -5.78
CA ALA A 86 9.51 -4.35 -7.17
C ALA A 86 9.20 -2.90 -7.55
N ASP A 87 9.72 -2.45 -8.69
CA ASP A 87 9.53 -1.08 -9.20
C ASP A 87 8.06 -0.75 -9.52
N ASP A 88 7.23 -1.77 -9.71
CA ASP A 88 5.80 -1.68 -10.03
C ASP A 88 4.88 -1.95 -8.81
N GLY A 89 5.45 -2.15 -7.62
CA GLY A 89 4.70 -2.52 -6.41
C GLY A 89 4.28 -3.99 -6.35
N GLY A 90 4.72 -4.82 -7.31
CA GLY A 90 4.58 -6.26 -7.31
C GLY A 90 3.13 -6.76 -7.38
N LEU A 91 2.93 -8.03 -7.02
CA LEU A 91 1.62 -8.68 -7.09
C LEU A 91 0.61 -8.08 -6.10
N SER A 92 1.08 -7.50 -5.00
CA SER A 92 0.25 -6.77 -4.04
C SER A 92 -0.47 -5.58 -4.69
N ALA A 93 0.12 -4.90 -5.68
CA ALA A 93 -0.54 -3.82 -6.40
C ALA A 93 -1.74 -4.33 -7.22
N ILE A 94 -1.64 -5.54 -7.77
CA ILE A 94 -2.70 -6.17 -8.57
C ILE A 94 -3.78 -6.75 -7.65
N LEU A 95 -3.37 -7.54 -6.66
CA LEU A 95 -4.27 -8.28 -5.75
C LEU A 95 -4.93 -7.39 -4.69
N GLY A 96 -4.29 -6.26 -4.34
CA GLY A 96 -4.80 -5.29 -3.37
C GLY A 96 -5.82 -4.29 -3.93
N THR A 97 -6.21 -4.43 -5.20
CA THR A 97 -7.17 -3.51 -5.84
C THR A 97 -8.51 -3.54 -5.12
N VAL A 98 -8.88 -2.42 -4.48
CA VAL A 98 -10.21 -2.25 -3.88
C VAL A 98 -11.19 -1.87 -4.99
N THR A 99 -12.06 -2.81 -5.36
CA THR A 99 -13.17 -2.51 -6.28
C THR A 99 -14.30 -1.82 -5.51
N ILE A 100 -14.42 -0.51 -5.68
CA ILE A 100 -15.58 0.24 -5.17
C ILE A 100 -16.73 0.08 -6.18
N LYS A 101 -17.83 -0.55 -5.74
CA LYS A 101 -19.05 -0.69 -6.54
C LYS A 101 -20.04 0.38 -6.16
N PHE A 102 -20.45 1.20 -7.13
CA PHE A 102 -21.56 2.12 -6.95
C PHE A 102 -22.86 1.45 -7.38
N GLU A 103 -23.87 1.52 -6.52
CA GLU A 103 -25.23 1.21 -6.92
C GLU A 103 -25.72 2.33 -7.86
N THR A 104 -26.42 1.95 -8.94
CA THR A 104 -26.75 2.85 -10.06
C THR A 104 -27.66 3.99 -9.59
N GLU A 105 -28.69 3.69 -8.81
CA GLU A 105 -29.64 4.69 -8.33
C GLU A 105 -29.00 5.64 -7.31
N GLN A 106 -28.13 5.14 -6.44
CA GLN A 106 -27.33 5.99 -5.55
C GLN A 106 -26.43 6.95 -6.34
N LEU A 107 -25.78 6.47 -7.40
CA LEU A 107 -24.93 7.30 -8.24
C LEU A 107 -25.73 8.39 -8.96
N ARG A 108 -26.92 8.08 -9.48
CA ARG A 108 -27.84 9.09 -10.04
C ARG A 108 -28.22 10.13 -9.00
N ALA A 109 -28.55 9.71 -7.79
CA ALA A 109 -28.94 10.61 -6.70
C ALA A 109 -27.81 11.58 -6.34
N ILE A 110 -26.57 11.10 -6.27
CA ILE A 110 -25.39 11.94 -6.03
C ILE A 110 -25.21 12.97 -7.16
N LEU A 111 -25.28 12.54 -8.42
CA LEU A 111 -25.15 13.45 -9.56
C LEU A 111 -26.26 14.51 -9.58
N ALA A 112 -27.50 14.11 -9.32
CA ALA A 112 -28.64 15.03 -9.24
C ALA A 112 -28.46 16.06 -8.11
N ALA A 113 -28.00 15.62 -6.93
CA ALA A 113 -27.70 16.52 -5.81
C ALA A 113 -26.61 17.54 -6.17
N LYS A 114 -25.56 17.12 -6.88
CA LYS A 114 -24.49 18.02 -7.35
C LYS A 114 -24.97 19.02 -8.41
N ILE A 115 -25.86 18.61 -9.32
CA ILE A 115 -26.49 19.52 -10.27
C ILE A 115 -27.36 20.55 -9.55
N MET A 116 -28.13 20.14 -8.54
CA MET A 116 -29.02 21.06 -7.79
C MET A 116 -28.26 22.21 -7.10
N ILE A 117 -27.07 21.94 -6.57
CA ILE A 117 -26.25 22.95 -5.87
C ILE A 117 -25.33 23.75 -6.81
N SER A 118 -25.33 23.48 -8.11
CA SER A 118 -24.52 24.23 -9.09
C SER A 118 -25.10 25.63 -9.36
N ASP A 119 -24.30 26.51 -9.97
CA ASP A 119 -24.71 27.87 -10.36
C ASP A 119 -25.49 27.92 -11.70
N LEU A 120 -26.05 26.79 -12.14
CA LEU A 120 -26.86 26.72 -13.35
C LEU A 120 -28.24 27.37 -13.15
N SER A 121 -28.86 27.83 -14.26
CA SER A 121 -30.24 28.31 -14.22
C SER A 121 -31.22 27.20 -13.82
N PRO A 122 -32.38 27.53 -13.23
CA PRO A 122 -33.38 26.53 -12.83
C PRO A 122 -33.79 25.59 -13.97
N GLU A 123 -33.95 26.13 -15.19
CA GLU A 123 -34.33 25.36 -16.37
C GLU A 123 -33.25 24.34 -16.73
N ARG A 124 -31.98 24.77 -16.73
CA ARG A 124 -30.84 23.88 -17.04
C ARG A 124 -30.65 22.81 -15.98
N LYS A 125 -30.89 23.12 -14.70
CA LYS A 125 -30.85 22.13 -13.62
C LYS A 125 -31.85 21.01 -13.85
N THR A 126 -33.11 21.36 -14.13
CA THR A 126 -34.18 20.38 -14.39
C THR A 126 -33.82 19.50 -15.58
N THR A 127 -33.45 20.09 -16.72
CA THR A 127 -33.06 19.34 -17.93
C THR A 127 -31.91 18.36 -17.66
N MET A 128 -30.88 18.79 -16.91
CA MET A 128 -29.74 17.92 -16.62
C MET A 128 -30.08 16.80 -15.64
N ILE A 129 -30.91 17.06 -14.63
CA ILE A 129 -31.36 16.04 -13.68
C ILE A 129 -32.18 14.97 -14.39
N ASP A 130 -33.10 15.38 -15.28
CA ASP A 130 -33.93 14.45 -16.05
C ASP A 130 -33.06 13.59 -16.99
N ALA A 131 -32.10 14.22 -17.69
CA ALA A 131 -31.14 13.48 -18.51
C ALA A 131 -30.35 12.44 -17.69
N VAL A 132 -29.88 12.78 -16.48
CA VAL A 132 -29.17 11.84 -15.60
C VAL A 132 -30.07 10.70 -15.13
N LYS A 133 -31.35 10.94 -14.88
CA LYS A 133 -32.31 9.90 -14.49
C LYS A 133 -32.61 8.92 -15.62
N GLU A 134 -32.68 9.42 -16.86
CA GLU A 134 -33.04 8.62 -18.04
C GLU A 134 -31.86 7.83 -18.63
N LEU A 135 -30.61 8.17 -18.29
CA LEU A 135 -29.43 7.49 -18.82
C LEU A 135 -29.46 5.98 -18.51
N PRO A 136 -29.15 5.08 -19.46
CA PRO A 136 -28.95 3.67 -19.15
C PRO A 136 -27.69 3.48 -18.28
N ALA A 137 -27.56 2.32 -17.61
CA ALA A 137 -26.41 2.03 -16.75
C ALA A 137 -25.06 2.21 -17.48
N GLU A 138 -24.95 1.79 -18.74
CA GLU A 138 -23.71 1.97 -19.52
C GLU A 138 -23.44 3.45 -19.83
N GLY A 139 -24.49 4.24 -20.07
CA GLY A 139 -24.38 5.69 -20.26
C GLY A 139 -23.96 6.40 -18.98
N LEU A 140 -24.48 5.97 -17.83
CA LEU A 140 -24.09 6.48 -16.52
C LEU A 140 -22.62 6.16 -16.22
N LYS A 141 -22.18 4.92 -16.49
CA LYS A 141 -20.78 4.50 -16.36
C LYS A 141 -19.85 5.36 -17.21
N HIS A 142 -20.19 5.56 -18.48
CA HIS A 142 -19.40 6.43 -19.37
C HIS A 142 -19.34 7.88 -18.89
N LEU A 143 -20.47 8.41 -18.39
CA LEU A 143 -20.51 9.75 -17.83
C LEU A 143 -19.61 9.85 -16.59
N THR A 144 -19.67 8.88 -15.68
CA THR A 144 -18.84 8.84 -14.48
C THR A 144 -17.36 8.77 -14.81
N MET A 145 -16.95 7.94 -15.78
CA MET A 145 -15.54 7.91 -16.23
C MET A 145 -15.08 9.28 -16.72
N LYS A 146 -15.87 9.97 -17.55
CA LYS A 146 -15.54 11.32 -18.02
C LYS A 146 -15.45 12.35 -16.90
N ILE A 147 -16.29 12.23 -15.86
CA ILE A 147 -16.23 13.10 -14.68
C ILE A 147 -14.93 12.86 -13.92
N VAL A 148 -14.51 11.60 -13.74
CA VAL A 148 -13.24 11.25 -13.09
C VAL A 148 -12.06 11.78 -13.90
N ASP A 149 -12.04 11.56 -15.21
CA ASP A 149 -11.00 12.05 -16.12
C ASP A 149 -10.89 13.59 -16.04
N ALA A 150 -12.01 14.30 -16.14
CA ALA A 150 -12.04 15.75 -16.03
C ALA A 150 -11.60 16.26 -14.65
N GLY A 151 -11.89 15.50 -13.57
CA GLY A 151 -11.40 15.82 -12.23
C GLY A 151 -9.89 15.70 -12.12
N TRP A 152 -9.30 14.69 -12.77
CA TRP A 152 -7.85 14.48 -12.86
C TRP A 152 -7.17 15.57 -13.68
N ASP A 153 -7.77 15.97 -14.79
CA ASP A 153 -7.26 17.06 -15.64
C ASP A 153 -7.25 18.42 -14.93
N ASN A 154 -8.05 18.60 -13.88
CA ASN A 154 -8.10 19.79 -13.02
C ASN A 154 -7.35 19.58 -11.68
N MET A 155 -6.13 19.05 -11.79
CA MET A 155 -5.34 18.40 -10.74
C MET A 155 -5.11 19.24 -9.47
N ASP A 156 -4.98 20.57 -9.58
CA ASP A 156 -4.69 21.45 -8.44
C ASP A 156 -5.80 21.43 -7.37
N SER A 157 -7.06 21.40 -7.79
CA SER A 157 -8.21 21.35 -6.85
C SER A 157 -8.42 19.95 -6.29
N LEU A 158 -8.08 18.93 -7.06
CA LEU A 158 -8.26 17.53 -6.67
C LEU A 158 -7.25 17.09 -5.60
N MET A 159 -5.97 17.47 -5.75
CA MET A 159 -4.92 17.08 -4.81
C MET A 159 -5.16 17.62 -3.40
N SER A 160 -5.69 18.84 -3.27
CA SER A 160 -6.08 19.41 -1.97
C SER A 160 -7.22 18.63 -1.30
N LEU A 161 -8.18 18.15 -2.08
CA LEU A 161 -9.31 17.36 -1.59
C LEU A 161 -8.85 15.97 -1.12
N ILE A 162 -7.95 15.32 -1.89
CA ILE A 162 -7.31 14.06 -1.49
C ILE A 162 -6.52 14.25 -0.20
N GLN A 163 -5.69 15.31 -0.09
CA GLN A 163 -4.95 15.60 1.13
C GLN A 163 -5.86 15.80 2.35
N SER A 164 -7.03 16.42 2.18
CA SER A 164 -7.99 16.64 3.28
C SER A 164 -8.78 15.40 3.70
N ALA A 165 -8.87 14.39 2.81
CA ALA A 165 -9.61 13.16 3.05
C ALA A 165 -8.72 12.02 3.58
N LEU A 166 -7.40 12.19 3.53
CA LEU A 166 -6.44 11.28 4.14
C LEU A 166 -6.23 11.66 5.62
N PRO A 167 -6.17 10.69 6.54
CA PRO A 167 -5.93 10.93 7.97
C PRO A 167 -4.52 11.46 8.28
#